data_AF-A0A9P5QYZ3-F1
#
_entry.id   AF-A0A9P5QYZ3-F1
#
_cell.length_a   1.000
_cell.length_b   1.000
_cell.length_c   1.000
_cell.angle_alpha   90.00
_cell.angle_beta   90.00
_cell.angle_gamma   90.00
#
_symmetry.space_group_name_H-M   'P 1'
#
loop_
_entity.id
_entity.type
_entity.pdbx_description
1 polymer ?
#
loop_
_entity_poly.entity_id
_entity_poly.type
_entity_poly.pdbx_seq_one_letter_code
_entity_poly.pdbx_strand_id
1 'polypeptide(L)'
;MINNRLNLFCLVDGEATSNAFSVEIDPTKTVYHLKNLIKAKKTPRFLIETDSPTELDPTDDLSDVFEETPPKKTIHIIVQRPPPVHTSIPARVYTPLSGYLSDGSRPGTPLLGESYGDLRVDIKKIADKLFATGSKHADFLDSYVQGNYSLPTSTSGVRGLPKVVRRGAVDTLDSGPSLLFLDLPHPPLSAGDALHERFRSNILLSVLEGMQAQDLPVFGVSGCGKTRSMIEVLCLQWGFYFNASKNDLGSDDLYRLADFVDDKTSENTVSANTLFAKNMTLLLFLSRLLILNYCLRVPGCRQTFSSARWALLQVCPNMFKDVFLGLFRKLYDQMKERTILGSVLASIVRDEFVSVRETLAAHDYPNFSSESKLRLVVDEAQILSDKSPTSLESSSTQRNLRPMYVKC
;
A
#
# COMPACT_ATOMS: atom_id res chain seq x y z
N MET A 1 -29.68 8.06 -35.17
CA MET A 1 -28.80 7.77 -34.02
C MET A 1 -29.38 6.56 -33.30
N ILE A 2 -28.63 5.47 -33.19
CA ILE A 2 -29.11 4.25 -32.53
C ILE A 2 -28.98 4.49 -31.02
N ASN A 3 -30.09 4.47 -30.28
CA ASN A 3 -30.09 4.55 -28.82
C ASN A 3 -29.50 3.26 -28.24
N ASN A 4 -28.18 3.18 -28.10
CA ASN A 4 -27.49 2.09 -27.43
C ASN A 4 -27.59 2.26 -25.90
N ARG A 5 -28.79 2.18 -25.33
CA ARG A 5 -28.95 2.10 -23.86
C ARG A 5 -28.78 0.66 -23.40
N LEU A 6 -28.02 0.46 -22.34
CA LEU A 6 -27.92 -0.82 -21.65
C LEU A 6 -29.08 -0.92 -20.67
N ASN A 7 -29.82 -2.03 -20.75
CA ASN A 7 -30.87 -2.34 -19.79
C ASN A 7 -30.34 -3.40 -18.81
N LEU A 8 -30.23 -3.01 -17.54
CA LEU A 8 -29.71 -3.86 -16.46
C LEU A 8 -30.87 -4.33 -15.59
N PHE A 9 -30.96 -5.63 -15.38
CA PHE A 9 -31.92 -6.22 -14.45
C PHE A 9 -31.26 -6.36 -13.08
N CYS A 10 -31.78 -5.61 -12.12
CA CYS A 10 -31.28 -5.57 -10.76
C CYS A 10 -32.22 -6.37 -9.86
N LEU A 11 -31.64 -7.28 -9.06
CA LEU A 11 -32.36 -8.05 -8.05
C LEU A 11 -31.63 -7.88 -6.72
N VAL A 12 -32.40 -7.72 -5.64
CA VAL A 12 -31.82 -7.60 -4.29
C VAL A 12 -31.72 -8.99 -3.70
N ASP A 13 -30.55 -9.28 -3.13
CA ASP A 13 -30.28 -10.55 -2.47
C ASP A 13 -31.33 -10.85 -1.40
N GLY A 14 -31.87 -12.08 -1.41
CA GLY A 14 -32.96 -12.53 -0.55
C GLY A 14 -34.40 -12.16 -0.98
N GLU A 15 -34.60 -11.51 -2.14
CA GLU A 15 -35.95 -11.20 -2.66
C GLU A 15 -36.35 -12.10 -3.84
N ALA A 16 -37.65 -12.39 -3.96
CA ALA A 16 -38.20 -13.11 -5.11
C ALA A 16 -37.90 -12.38 -6.43
N THR A 17 -37.65 -13.16 -7.50
CA THR A 17 -37.42 -12.70 -8.89
C THR A 17 -38.51 -11.75 -9.40
N SER A 18 -39.75 -11.91 -8.93
CA SER A 18 -40.86 -11.00 -9.21
C SER A 18 -40.63 -9.55 -8.75
N ASN A 19 -39.68 -9.32 -7.84
CA ASN A 19 -39.28 -8.00 -7.35
C ASN A 19 -38.06 -7.42 -8.09
N ALA A 20 -37.56 -8.11 -9.13
CA ALA A 20 -36.51 -7.58 -9.99
C ALA A 20 -36.98 -6.29 -10.67
N PHE A 21 -36.06 -5.33 -10.82
CA PHE A 21 -36.35 -4.06 -11.48
C PHE A 21 -35.30 -3.72 -12.52
N SER A 22 -35.74 -3.06 -13.59
CA SER A 22 -34.86 -2.62 -14.66
C SER A 22 -34.31 -1.22 -14.42
N VAL A 23 -33.03 -1.06 -14.75
CA VAL A 23 -32.33 0.22 -14.80
C VAL A 23 -31.75 0.40 -16.19
N GLU A 24 -32.21 1.43 -16.90
CA GLU A 24 -31.60 1.85 -18.15
C GLU A 24 -30.42 2.79 -17.86
N ILE A 25 -29.26 2.47 -18.42
CA ILE A 25 -28.08 3.32 -18.34
C ILE A 25 -27.41 3.47 -19.71
N ASP A 26 -26.95 4.68 -19.99
CA ASP A 26 -26.14 4.94 -21.17
C ASP A 26 -24.71 4.37 -20.95
N PRO A 27 -24.12 3.63 -21.91
CA PRO A 27 -22.79 3.01 -21.78
C PRO A 27 -21.67 3.99 -21.42
N THR A 28 -21.85 5.28 -21.69
CA THR A 28 -20.87 6.33 -21.37
C THR A 28 -20.94 6.81 -19.91
N LYS A 29 -21.95 6.38 -19.15
CA LYS A 29 -22.16 6.81 -17.76
C LYS A 29 -21.37 5.94 -16.78
N THR A 30 -20.89 6.57 -15.72
CA THR A 30 -20.05 5.93 -14.71
C THR A 30 -20.86 5.03 -13.76
N VAL A 31 -20.17 4.13 -13.06
CA VAL A 31 -20.75 3.28 -12.00
C VAL A 31 -21.44 4.11 -10.90
N TYR A 32 -20.96 5.33 -10.63
CA TYR A 32 -21.62 6.25 -9.70
C TYR A 32 -23.06 6.59 -10.16
N HIS A 33 -23.24 6.84 -11.45
CA HIS A 33 -24.57 7.10 -12.02
C HIS A 33 -25.48 5.87 -11.91
N LEU A 34 -24.94 4.67 -12.16
CA LEU A 34 -25.66 3.41 -11.96
C LEU A 34 -26.12 3.24 -10.51
N LYS A 35 -25.21 3.46 -9.54
CA LYS A 35 -25.55 3.39 -8.11
C LYS A 35 -26.67 4.36 -7.74
N ASN A 36 -26.68 5.57 -8.29
CA ASN A 36 -27.75 6.53 -8.02
C ASN A 36 -29.09 6.11 -8.65
N LEU A 37 -29.08 5.56 -9.87
CA LEU A 37 -30.29 5.04 -10.52
C LEU A 37 -30.91 3.87 -9.75
N ILE A 38 -30.07 2.95 -9.26
CA ILE A 38 -30.49 1.83 -8.41
C ILE A 38 -31.11 2.35 -7.10
N LYS A 39 -30.46 3.30 -6.43
CA LYS A 39 -30.97 3.92 -5.19
C LYS A 39 -32.29 4.68 -5.40
N ALA A 40 -32.43 5.37 -6.53
CA ALA A 40 -33.64 6.12 -6.88
C ALA A 40 -34.83 5.20 -7.18
N LYS A 41 -34.59 4.05 -7.81
CA LYS A 41 -35.62 3.03 -8.06
C LYS A 41 -36.08 2.33 -6.78
N LYS A 42 -35.27 2.33 -5.71
CA LYS A 42 -35.55 1.61 -4.46
C LYS A 42 -35.25 2.45 -3.22
N THR A 43 -36.10 3.43 -2.91
CA THR A 43 -36.02 4.25 -1.68
C THR A 43 -37.25 4.02 -0.77
N PRO A 44 -37.11 3.93 0.57
CA PRO A 44 -36.30 3.00 1.35
C PRO A 44 -37.18 1.87 1.94
N ARG A 45 -36.99 0.62 1.46
CA ARG A 45 -37.52 -0.61 2.08
C ARG A 45 -36.41 -1.54 2.59
N PHE A 46 -35.23 -1.00 2.86
CA PHE A 46 -34.07 -1.78 3.31
C PHE A 46 -34.10 -2.19 4.81
N LEU A 47 -35.29 -2.22 5.44
CA LEU A 47 -35.46 -2.51 6.87
C LEU A 47 -36.45 -3.66 7.15
N ILE A 48 -36.46 -4.72 6.34
CA ILE A 48 -37.18 -5.94 6.73
C ILE A 48 -36.22 -7.13 6.65
N GLU A 49 -36.09 -7.78 7.81
CA GLU A 49 -35.31 -8.96 8.11
C GLU A 49 -35.68 -10.13 7.19
N THR A 50 -34.63 -10.82 6.71
CA THR A 50 -34.70 -12.20 6.23
C THR A 50 -33.48 -12.92 6.77
N ASP A 51 -33.67 -14.12 7.31
CA ASP A 51 -32.64 -14.91 7.96
C ASP A 51 -31.49 -15.29 7.00
N SER A 52 -30.27 -14.98 7.45
CA SER A 52 -28.92 -15.39 6.99
C SER A 52 -28.67 -15.58 5.47
N PRO A 53 -27.78 -14.78 4.84
CA PRO A 53 -27.36 -15.04 3.46
C PRO A 53 -26.37 -16.21 3.39
N THR A 54 -26.75 -17.27 2.68
CA THR A 54 -25.78 -18.19 2.07
C THR A 54 -24.96 -17.37 1.07
N GLU A 55 -23.64 -17.32 1.24
CA GLU A 55 -22.75 -16.57 0.36
C GLU A 55 -22.73 -17.21 -1.03
N LEU A 56 -23.07 -16.44 -2.06
CA LEU A 56 -23.13 -16.91 -3.45
C LEU A 56 -21.73 -16.99 -4.06
N ASP A 57 -21.37 -18.13 -4.62
CA ASP A 57 -20.16 -18.29 -5.42
C ASP A 57 -20.39 -17.69 -6.82
N PRO A 58 -19.44 -16.92 -7.39
CA PRO A 58 -19.55 -16.42 -8.76
C PRO A 58 -19.65 -17.52 -9.84
N THR A 59 -19.45 -18.79 -9.48
CA THR A 59 -19.64 -19.96 -10.34
C THR A 59 -20.97 -20.69 -10.12
N ASP A 60 -21.77 -20.30 -9.13
CA ASP A 60 -23.11 -20.87 -8.91
C ASP A 60 -24.01 -20.53 -10.11
N ASP A 61 -24.76 -21.53 -10.59
CA ASP A 61 -25.76 -21.27 -11.62
C ASP A 61 -26.88 -20.43 -10.99
N LEU A 62 -27.43 -19.47 -11.75
CA LEU A 62 -28.53 -18.63 -11.24
C LEU A 62 -29.76 -19.45 -10.81
N SER A 63 -29.93 -20.66 -11.35
CA SER A 63 -30.97 -21.60 -10.93
C SER A 63 -30.75 -22.20 -9.54
N ASP A 64 -29.53 -22.15 -9.01
CA ASP A 64 -29.20 -22.65 -7.67
C ASP A 64 -29.61 -21.65 -6.58
N VAL A 65 -29.74 -20.37 -6.97
CA VAL A 65 -30.07 -19.24 -6.08
C VAL A 65 -31.53 -18.82 -6.21
N PHE A 66 -32.11 -18.96 -7.40
CA PHE A 66 -33.47 -18.50 -7.69
C PHE A 66 -34.34 -19.66 -8.20
N GLU A 67 -35.50 -19.85 -7.56
CA GLU A 67 -36.48 -20.88 -7.94
C GLU A 67 -37.05 -20.64 -9.35
N GLU A 68 -37.09 -19.39 -9.81
CA GLU A 68 -37.55 -19.03 -11.15
C GLU A 68 -36.37 -18.73 -12.09
N THR A 69 -36.47 -19.23 -13.32
CA THR A 69 -35.43 -19.01 -14.33
C THR A 69 -35.43 -17.55 -14.79
N PRO A 70 -34.34 -16.80 -14.61
CA PRO A 70 -34.32 -15.40 -14.99
C PRO A 70 -34.34 -15.21 -16.52
N PRO A 71 -34.75 -14.03 -17.02
CA PRO A 71 -34.76 -13.74 -18.46
C PRO A 71 -33.41 -14.02 -19.13
N LYS A 72 -33.45 -14.64 -20.31
CA LYS A 72 -32.25 -14.92 -21.13
C LYS A 72 -31.74 -13.64 -21.80
N LYS A 73 -30.42 -13.54 -22.00
CA LYS A 73 -29.72 -12.44 -22.70
C LYS A 73 -29.78 -11.06 -22.01
N THR A 74 -29.79 -11.05 -20.67
CA THR A 74 -29.71 -9.83 -19.86
C THR A 74 -28.59 -9.94 -18.83
N ILE A 75 -27.94 -8.81 -18.52
CA ILE A 75 -26.95 -8.74 -17.43
C ILE A 75 -27.74 -8.64 -16.12
N HIS A 76 -27.51 -9.60 -15.22
CA HIS A 76 -28.14 -9.65 -13.89
C HIS A 76 -27.17 -9.10 -12.86
N ILE A 77 -27.63 -8.17 -12.01
CA ILE A 77 -26.84 -7.60 -10.91
C ILE A 77 -27.54 -7.95 -9.60
N ILE A 78 -26.89 -8.76 -8.78
CA ILE A 78 -27.34 -9.09 -7.42
C ILE A 78 -26.77 -8.04 -6.46
N VAL A 79 -27.65 -7.37 -5.72
CA VAL A 79 -27.28 -6.32 -4.76
C VAL A 79 -27.40 -6.86 -3.34
N GLN A 80 -26.26 -7.03 -2.66
CA GLN A 80 -26.22 -7.43 -1.26
C GLN A 80 -26.54 -6.23 -0.34
N ARG A 81 -27.36 -6.47 0.69
CA ARG A 81 -27.69 -5.44 1.69
C ARG A 81 -26.52 -5.26 2.68
N PRO A 82 -26.17 -4.03 3.07
CA PRO A 82 -25.19 -3.82 4.14
C PRO A 82 -25.69 -4.40 5.47
N PRO A 83 -24.80 -4.93 6.33
CA PRO A 83 -25.18 -5.49 7.62
C PRO A 83 -25.80 -4.42 8.55
N PRO A 84 -26.72 -4.82 9.46
CA PRO A 84 -27.36 -3.88 10.38
C PRO A 84 -26.32 -3.21 11.29
N VAL A 85 -26.35 -1.88 11.35
CA VAL A 85 -25.55 -1.12 12.32
C VAL A 85 -26.24 -1.21 13.68
N HIS A 86 -25.70 -2.00 14.61
CA HIS A 86 -26.05 -1.87 16.02
C HIS A 86 -25.51 -0.55 16.55
N THR A 87 -26.35 0.48 16.58
CA THR A 87 -26.01 1.75 17.23
C THR A 87 -26.07 1.59 18.75
N SER A 88 -24.90 1.49 19.38
CA SER A 88 -24.80 1.68 20.84
C SER A 88 -24.98 3.17 21.18
N ILE A 89 -25.96 3.45 22.03
CA ILE A 89 -26.31 4.76 22.57
C ILE A 89 -25.12 5.33 23.36
N PRO A 90 -24.64 6.57 23.14
CA PRO A 90 -23.63 7.18 23.98
C PRO A 90 -24.26 7.74 25.27
N ALA A 91 -23.80 7.26 26.42
CA ALA A 91 -24.09 7.87 27.71
C ALA A 91 -23.33 9.20 27.83
N ARG A 92 -24.09 10.30 27.95
CA ARG A 92 -23.62 11.61 28.40
C ARG A 92 -23.07 11.50 29.83
N VAL A 93 -21.85 11.96 30.06
CA VAL A 93 -21.44 12.49 31.36
C VAL A 93 -20.88 13.89 31.14
N TYR A 94 -21.49 14.84 31.83
CA TYR A 94 -21.18 16.26 31.82
C TYR A 94 -20.19 16.61 32.95
N THR A 95 -19.49 17.72 32.72
CA THR A 95 -18.85 18.70 33.65
C THR A 95 -17.45 18.44 34.23
N PRO A 96 -16.67 19.50 34.57
CA PRO A 96 -16.69 20.88 34.07
C PRO A 96 -15.31 21.48 33.71
N LEU A 97 -15.38 22.59 32.96
CA LEU A 97 -14.35 23.60 32.74
C LEU A 97 -13.60 24.01 34.04
N SER A 98 -12.28 24.15 33.95
CA SER A 98 -11.55 25.24 34.59
C SER A 98 -10.47 25.74 33.64
N GLY A 99 -10.54 27.02 33.31
CA GLY A 99 -9.68 27.65 32.32
C GLY A 99 -8.29 28.00 32.83
N TYR A 100 -7.38 28.21 31.89
CA TYR A 100 -6.38 29.26 31.95
C TYR A 100 -6.15 29.78 30.53
N LEU A 101 -6.56 31.03 30.33
CA LEU A 101 -6.13 31.89 29.24
C LEU A 101 -4.70 32.36 29.52
N SER A 102 -3.86 32.37 28.48
CA SER A 102 -2.69 33.22 28.21
C SER A 102 -1.78 32.43 27.27
N ASP A 103 -1.20 32.95 26.20
CA ASP A 103 -1.29 34.23 25.50
C ASP A 103 -0.60 33.96 24.16
N GLY A 104 -1.01 34.65 23.10
CA GLY A 104 -0.47 34.44 21.76
C GLY A 104 0.99 34.87 21.67
N SER A 105 1.77 34.15 20.85
CA SER A 105 2.98 34.71 20.23
C SER A 105 3.42 33.93 18.99
N ARG A 106 2.99 34.49 17.86
CA ARG A 106 3.65 34.60 16.53
C ARG A 106 3.94 33.33 15.70
N PRO A 107 3.59 33.35 14.39
CA PRO A 107 4.19 32.45 13.43
C PRO A 107 5.67 32.80 13.29
N GLY A 108 6.54 31.82 13.52
CA GLY A 108 7.98 31.98 13.39
C GLY A 108 8.36 32.49 12.00
N THR A 109 9.01 33.65 11.96
CA THR A 109 9.78 34.13 10.81
C THR A 109 10.75 33.02 10.39
N PRO A 110 10.90 32.71 9.08
CA PRO A 110 11.84 31.69 8.64
C PRO A 110 13.26 32.10 9.05
N LEU A 111 13.84 31.40 10.02
CA LEU A 111 15.26 31.50 10.32
C LEU A 111 16.01 30.95 9.12
N LEU A 112 16.55 31.87 8.32
CA LEU A 112 17.34 31.69 7.10
C LEU A 112 18.70 30.99 7.34
N GLY A 113 18.80 30.09 8.33
CA GLY A 113 20.07 29.65 8.91
C GLY A 113 20.31 28.14 9.04
N GLU A 114 19.34 27.25 8.81
CA GLU A 114 19.64 25.81 8.76
C GLU A 114 20.39 25.49 7.46
N SER A 115 21.72 25.55 7.53
CA SER A 115 22.63 25.17 6.45
C SER A 115 22.44 23.70 6.07
N TYR A 116 22.57 23.36 4.78
CA TYR A 116 22.58 21.98 4.26
C TYR A 116 23.42 21.01 5.12
N GLY A 117 24.53 21.50 5.67
CA GLY A 117 25.40 20.74 6.56
C GLY A 117 24.72 20.30 7.86
N ASP A 118 23.87 21.14 8.45
CA ASP A 118 23.23 20.89 9.73
C ASP A 118 22.16 19.78 9.61
N LEU A 119 21.31 19.87 8.59
CA LEU A 119 20.29 18.84 8.33
C LEU A 119 20.90 17.46 8.07
N ARG A 120 21.98 17.39 7.29
CA ARG A 120 22.68 16.13 7.01
C ARG A 120 23.31 15.54 8.27
N VAL A 121 23.89 16.39 9.13
CA VAL A 121 24.46 15.98 10.42
C VAL A 121 23.38 15.43 11.34
N ASP A 122 22.23 16.08 11.42
CA ASP A 122 21.10 15.62 12.25
C ASP A 122 20.54 14.27 11.78
N ILE A 123 20.30 14.12 10.48
CA ILE A 123 19.86 12.84 9.90
C ILE A 123 20.88 11.74 10.21
N LYS A 124 22.17 12.03 10.00
CA LYS A 124 23.25 11.08 10.29
C LYS A 124 23.28 10.70 11.76
N LYS A 125 23.16 11.66 12.68
CA LYS A 125 23.14 11.42 14.12
C LYS A 125 21.98 10.52 14.54
N ILE A 126 20.80 10.71 13.95
CA ILE A 126 19.63 9.86 14.20
C ILE A 126 19.88 8.43 13.69
N ALA A 127 20.40 8.29 12.48
CA ALA A 127 20.74 7.01 11.89
C ALA A 127 21.83 6.28 12.69
N ASP A 128 22.94 6.95 13.01
CA ASP A 128 24.05 6.39 13.79
C ASP A 128 23.58 5.92 15.17
N LYS A 129 22.67 6.65 15.82
CA LYS A 129 22.07 6.23 17.09
C LYS A 129 21.18 4.99 16.93
N LEU A 130 20.41 4.91 15.84
CA LEU A 130 19.56 3.74 15.56
C LEU A 130 20.40 2.50 15.26
N PHE A 131 21.51 2.68 14.54
CA PHE A 131 22.39 1.63 14.05
C PHE A 131 23.65 1.44 14.91
N ALA A 132 23.69 2.02 16.11
CA ALA A 132 24.80 1.86 17.02
C ALA A 132 24.98 0.38 17.40
N THR A 133 26.23 -0.07 17.52
CA THR A 133 26.58 -1.43 17.97
C THR A 133 25.88 -1.75 19.29
N GLY A 134 25.22 -2.91 19.37
CA GLY A 134 24.45 -3.33 20.55
C GLY A 134 23.08 -2.66 20.68
N SER A 135 22.66 -1.87 19.70
CA SER A 135 21.28 -1.39 19.63
C SER A 135 20.37 -2.52 19.14
N LYS A 136 19.15 -2.59 19.70
CA LYS A 136 18.14 -3.58 19.28
C LYS A 136 17.79 -3.55 17.78
N HIS A 137 18.13 -2.49 17.04
CA HIS A 137 17.87 -2.42 15.59
C HIS A 137 19.07 -2.93 14.81
N ALA A 138 20.29 -2.53 15.18
CA ALA A 138 21.53 -3.08 14.63
C ALA A 138 21.60 -4.60 14.85
N ASP A 139 21.43 -5.08 16.09
CA ASP A 139 21.49 -6.51 16.42
C ASP A 139 20.48 -7.34 15.61
N PHE A 140 19.29 -6.78 15.39
CA PHE A 140 18.27 -7.40 14.56
C PHE A 140 18.69 -7.43 13.08
N LEU A 141 19.10 -6.30 12.52
CA LEU A 141 19.48 -6.21 11.10
C LEU A 141 20.73 -7.04 10.79
N ASP A 142 21.74 -7.01 11.66
CA ASP A 142 22.96 -7.80 11.52
C ASP A 142 22.62 -9.29 11.48
N SER A 143 21.84 -9.75 12.45
CA SER A 143 21.40 -11.15 12.52
C SER A 143 20.51 -11.54 11.33
N TYR A 144 19.65 -10.62 10.85
CA TYR A 144 18.84 -10.83 9.64
C TYR A 144 19.69 -10.95 8.37
N VAL A 145 20.68 -10.07 8.21
CA VAL A 145 21.59 -10.01 7.06
C VAL A 145 22.61 -11.16 7.07
N GLN A 146 22.92 -11.71 8.23
CA GLN A 146 23.76 -12.90 8.38
C GLN A 146 23.00 -14.21 8.15
N GLY A 147 21.68 -14.16 7.90
CA GLY A 147 20.89 -15.35 7.58
C GLY A 147 20.33 -16.09 8.78
N ASN A 148 20.44 -15.54 10.00
CA ASN A 148 20.03 -16.23 11.23
C ASN A 148 18.51 -16.29 11.47
N TYR A 149 17.71 -15.69 10.58
CA TYR A 149 16.25 -15.74 10.62
C TYR A 149 15.70 -16.72 9.58
N SER A 150 14.80 -17.57 10.03
CA SER A 150 13.94 -18.38 9.17
C SER A 150 13.02 -17.47 8.35
N LEU A 151 13.14 -17.54 7.03
CA LEU A 151 12.24 -16.81 6.13
C LEU A 151 10.88 -17.53 6.04
N PRO A 152 9.79 -16.82 5.72
CA PRO A 152 8.46 -17.42 5.50
C PRO A 152 8.36 -18.30 4.23
N THR A 153 9.45 -18.90 3.76
CA THR A 153 9.58 -19.43 2.40
C THR A 153 9.09 -20.87 2.18
N SER A 154 8.51 -21.60 3.14
CA SER A 154 7.61 -22.76 2.85
C SER A 154 7.11 -23.58 4.07
N THR A 155 5.96 -24.24 3.84
CA THR A 155 5.25 -25.33 4.56
C THR A 155 4.75 -25.16 5.99
N SER A 156 5.40 -24.34 6.82
CA SER A 156 4.97 -24.17 8.22
C SER A 156 4.24 -22.85 8.45
N GLY A 157 3.36 -22.83 9.44
CA GLY A 157 2.56 -21.65 9.74
C GLY A 157 3.44 -20.48 10.19
N VAL A 158 3.17 -19.29 9.66
CA VAL A 158 4.00 -18.11 9.91
C VAL A 158 3.31 -17.19 10.90
N ARG A 159 3.94 -16.94 12.05
CA ARG A 159 3.40 -16.07 13.10
C ARG A 159 3.53 -14.60 12.71
N GLY A 160 2.47 -13.82 12.94
CA GLY A 160 2.48 -12.35 12.73
C GLY A 160 2.09 -11.90 11.32
N LEU A 161 1.72 -12.81 10.41
CA LEU A 161 1.07 -12.42 9.16
C LEU A 161 -0.41 -12.08 9.37
N PRO A 162 -1.00 -11.17 8.56
CA PRO A 162 -2.44 -10.90 8.57
C PRO A 162 -3.22 -12.22 8.43
N LYS A 163 -4.14 -12.47 9.38
CA LYS A 163 -4.95 -13.69 9.39
C LYS A 163 -5.92 -13.66 8.20
N VAL A 164 -5.88 -14.67 7.34
CA VAL A 164 -7.05 -15.04 6.54
C VAL A 164 -7.93 -15.89 7.45
N VAL A 165 -8.89 -15.26 8.14
CA VAL A 165 -9.84 -15.99 8.98
C VAL A 165 -10.65 -16.93 8.07
N ARG A 166 -10.55 -18.24 8.27
CA ARG A 166 -11.52 -19.17 7.68
C ARG A 166 -12.87 -18.87 8.32
N ARG A 167 -13.90 -18.54 7.54
CA ARG A 167 -15.27 -18.38 8.06
C ARG A 167 -15.66 -19.65 8.82
N GLY A 168 -16.07 -19.50 10.07
CA GLY A 168 -16.57 -20.59 10.91
C GLY A 168 -15.54 -21.33 11.78
N ALA A 169 -14.25 -20.98 11.75
CA ALA A 169 -13.26 -21.61 12.62
C ALA A 169 -13.14 -20.86 13.96
N VAL A 170 -13.31 -21.59 15.07
CA VAL A 170 -12.91 -21.15 16.43
C VAL A 170 -11.41 -20.85 16.41
N ASP A 171 -11.00 -19.76 17.06
CA ASP A 171 -9.59 -19.34 17.21
C ASP A 171 -8.68 -20.52 17.56
N THR A 172 -8.01 -21.09 16.56
CA THR A 172 -6.96 -22.09 16.77
C THR A 172 -5.69 -21.66 16.03
N LEU A 173 -4.65 -21.45 16.84
CA LEU A 173 -3.23 -21.18 16.58
C LEU A 173 -2.85 -19.96 15.70
N ASP A 174 -1.93 -19.15 16.24
CA ASP A 174 -1.30 -17.94 15.67
C ASP A 174 -0.42 -18.18 14.41
N SER A 175 -0.57 -19.32 13.72
CA SER A 175 0.35 -19.75 12.67
C SER A 175 -0.39 -20.50 11.56
N GLY A 176 -0.47 -19.90 10.38
CA GLY A 176 -1.01 -20.53 9.16
C GLY A 176 -0.07 -20.35 7.97
N PRO A 177 0.00 -21.31 7.02
CA PRO A 177 0.81 -21.15 5.82
C PRO A 177 0.24 -20.00 4.97
N SER A 178 1.13 -19.13 4.48
CA SER A 178 0.72 -18.06 3.56
C SER A 178 1.13 -18.41 2.14
N LEU A 179 0.14 -18.57 1.26
CA LEU A 179 0.36 -18.75 -0.17
C LEU A 179 1.09 -17.54 -0.80
N LEU A 180 1.11 -16.39 -0.12
CA LEU A 180 1.83 -15.20 -0.57
C LEU A 180 3.35 -15.38 -0.56
N PHE A 181 3.88 -16.30 0.26
CA PHE A 181 5.34 -16.53 0.38
C PHE A 181 5.77 -17.93 -0.04
N LEU A 182 4.81 -18.78 -0.42
CA LEU A 182 5.09 -20.09 -0.97
C LEU A 182 5.90 -19.94 -2.26
N ASP A 183 7.04 -20.62 -2.36
CA ASP A 183 7.80 -20.77 -3.60
C ASP A 183 8.09 -19.41 -4.28
N LEU A 184 8.57 -18.44 -3.50
CA LEU A 184 9.02 -17.15 -4.06
C LEU A 184 10.22 -17.37 -5.00
N PRO A 185 10.30 -16.62 -6.11
CA PRO A 185 11.40 -16.75 -7.04
C PRO A 185 12.72 -16.30 -6.40
N HIS A 186 13.79 -16.98 -6.78
CA HIS A 186 15.15 -16.55 -6.51
C HIS A 186 15.78 -15.98 -7.79
N PRO A 187 16.65 -14.96 -7.69
CA PRO A 187 17.43 -14.51 -8.83
C PRO A 187 18.16 -15.68 -9.49
N PRO A 188 18.10 -15.81 -10.83
CA PRO A 188 18.76 -16.91 -11.52
C PRO A 188 20.27 -16.87 -11.27
N LEU A 189 20.85 -18.03 -10.93
CA LEU A 189 22.29 -18.16 -10.70
C LEU A 189 23.09 -18.15 -12.02
N SER A 190 22.41 -18.39 -13.16
CA SER A 190 22.99 -18.32 -14.50
C SER A 190 21.95 -17.93 -15.55
N ALA A 191 22.39 -17.33 -16.65
CA ALA A 191 21.53 -16.85 -17.75
C ALA A 191 20.74 -17.95 -18.50
N GLY A 192 20.96 -19.24 -18.17
CA GLY A 192 20.34 -20.39 -18.85
C GLY A 192 19.17 -21.03 -18.11
N ASP A 193 18.85 -20.60 -16.88
CA ASP A 193 17.71 -21.16 -16.15
C ASP A 193 16.40 -20.63 -16.75
N ALA A 194 15.66 -21.52 -17.43
CA ALA A 194 14.37 -21.27 -18.04
C ALA A 194 13.27 -21.02 -16.97
N LEU A 195 13.37 -19.89 -16.27
CA LEU A 195 12.43 -19.42 -15.27
C LEU A 195 11.27 -18.61 -15.88
N HIS A 196 11.37 -18.28 -17.16
CA HIS A 196 10.55 -17.24 -17.81
C HIS A 196 9.03 -17.49 -17.77
N GLU A 197 8.57 -18.73 -17.79
CA GLU A 197 7.12 -19.03 -17.86
C GLU A 197 6.47 -19.38 -16.51
N ARG A 198 7.24 -19.70 -15.46
CA ARG A 198 6.66 -20.15 -14.18
C ARG A 198 6.01 -19.03 -13.37
N PHE A 199 6.54 -17.82 -13.43
CA PHE A 199 6.10 -16.70 -12.60
C PHE A 199 5.53 -15.55 -13.44
N ARG A 200 4.33 -15.07 -13.09
CA ARG A 200 3.71 -13.90 -13.73
C ARG A 200 4.56 -12.64 -13.63
N SER A 201 5.45 -12.57 -12.63
CA SER A 201 6.42 -11.50 -12.47
C SER A 201 7.36 -11.34 -13.67
N ASN A 202 7.75 -12.41 -14.38
CA ASN A 202 8.62 -12.30 -15.56
C ASN A 202 7.91 -11.59 -16.72
N ILE A 203 6.62 -11.87 -16.92
CA ILE A 203 5.80 -11.15 -17.90
C ILE A 203 5.72 -9.67 -17.52
N LEU A 204 5.45 -9.36 -16.24
CA LEU A 204 5.43 -7.98 -15.76
C LEU A 204 6.76 -7.26 -15.97
N LEU A 205 7.88 -7.92 -15.69
CA LEU A 205 9.22 -7.37 -15.92
C LEU A 205 9.47 -7.08 -17.40
N SER A 206 9.13 -8.01 -18.29
CA SER A 206 9.28 -7.81 -19.74
C SER A 206 8.44 -6.62 -20.24
N VAL A 207 7.22 -6.46 -19.72
CA VAL A 207 6.35 -5.32 -20.02
C VAL A 207 6.97 -4.02 -19.51
N LEU A 208 7.48 -4.01 -18.28
CA LEU A 208 8.13 -2.85 -17.67
C LEU A 208 9.40 -2.40 -18.41
N GLU A 209 10.13 -3.33 -19.04
CA GLU A 209 11.32 -3.02 -19.83
C GLU A 209 10.95 -2.39 -21.19
N GLY A 210 9.84 -2.82 -21.79
CA GLY A 210 9.34 -2.26 -23.05
C GLY A 210 8.54 -0.96 -22.92
N MET A 211 8.18 -0.55 -21.69
CA MET A 211 7.37 0.64 -21.47
C MET A 211 8.21 1.93 -21.40
N GLN A 212 7.75 2.96 -22.12
CA GLN A 212 8.27 4.33 -21.94
C GLN A 212 7.70 5.02 -20.69
N ALA A 213 6.52 4.60 -20.22
CA ALA A 213 5.91 5.17 -19.02
C ALA A 213 6.69 4.76 -17.76
N GLN A 214 6.84 5.69 -16.82
CA GLN A 214 7.54 5.45 -15.55
C GLN A 214 6.65 4.73 -14.52
N ASP A 215 5.33 4.78 -14.69
CA ASP A 215 4.34 4.22 -13.78
C ASP A 215 3.56 3.08 -14.48
N LEU A 216 3.37 1.97 -13.78
CA LEU A 216 2.50 0.86 -14.21
C LEU A 216 1.43 0.60 -13.13
N PRO A 217 0.18 1.04 -13.33
CA PRO A 217 -0.89 0.68 -12.43
C PRO A 217 -1.27 -0.80 -12.65
N VAL A 218 -1.36 -1.56 -11.56
CA VAL A 218 -1.76 -2.98 -11.60
C VAL A 218 -3.16 -3.10 -11.02
N PHE A 219 -4.14 -3.35 -11.89
CA PHE A 219 -5.53 -3.52 -11.51
C PHE A 219 -5.92 -5.00 -11.45
N GLY A 220 -6.90 -5.30 -10.60
CA GLY A 220 -7.46 -6.64 -10.46
C GLY A 220 -8.35 -6.75 -9.23
N VAL A 221 -9.17 -7.79 -9.18
CA VAL A 221 -10.09 -8.04 -8.06
C VAL A 221 -9.33 -8.48 -6.79
N SER A 222 -10.00 -8.46 -5.64
CA SER A 222 -9.42 -8.99 -4.40
C SER A 222 -9.06 -10.47 -4.59
N GLY A 223 -7.94 -10.91 -4.02
CA GLY A 223 -7.48 -12.31 -4.11
C GLY A 223 -6.87 -12.72 -5.45
N CYS A 224 -6.82 -11.86 -6.49
CA CYS A 224 -6.28 -12.26 -7.80
C CYS A 224 -4.72 -12.32 -7.88
N GLY A 225 -4.04 -12.16 -6.74
CA GLY A 225 -2.58 -12.29 -6.64
C GLY A 225 -1.76 -11.04 -6.94
N LYS A 226 -2.34 -9.83 -6.94
CA LYS A 226 -1.61 -8.57 -7.22
C LYS A 226 -0.39 -8.38 -6.32
N THR A 227 -0.61 -8.36 -5.02
CA THR A 227 0.43 -8.23 -4.00
C THR A 227 1.49 -9.31 -4.15
N ARG A 228 1.08 -10.57 -4.34
CA ARG A 228 2.00 -11.69 -4.60
C ARG A 228 2.88 -11.41 -5.83
N SER A 229 2.31 -11.00 -6.96
CA SER A 229 3.08 -10.68 -8.17
C SER A 229 4.06 -9.53 -7.95
N MET A 230 3.70 -8.50 -7.15
CA MET A 230 4.63 -7.41 -6.81
C MET A 230 5.77 -7.89 -5.90
N ILE A 231 5.48 -8.76 -4.93
CA ILE A 231 6.51 -9.40 -4.08
C ILE A 231 7.46 -10.23 -4.94
N GLU A 232 6.95 -11.01 -5.89
CA GLU A 232 7.76 -11.80 -6.83
C GLU A 232 8.69 -10.90 -7.68
N VAL A 233 8.18 -9.78 -8.20
CA VAL A 233 8.98 -8.79 -8.92
C VAL A 233 10.13 -8.27 -8.04
N LEU A 234 9.87 -7.94 -6.78
CA LEU A 234 10.88 -7.45 -5.84
C LEU A 234 11.83 -8.55 -5.34
N CYS A 235 11.45 -9.82 -5.44
CA CYS A 235 12.38 -10.92 -5.21
C CYS A 235 13.36 -11.08 -6.38
N LEU A 236 12.91 -10.82 -7.61
CA LEU A 236 13.73 -10.89 -8.83
C LEU A 236 14.56 -9.62 -9.09
N GLN A 237 14.10 -8.45 -8.65
CA GLN A 237 14.79 -7.17 -8.84
C GLN A 237 14.84 -6.37 -7.55
N TRP A 238 15.94 -5.65 -7.31
CA TRP A 238 16.05 -4.77 -6.15
C TRP A 238 15.05 -3.61 -6.24
N GLY A 239 14.41 -3.29 -5.11
CA GLY A 239 13.42 -2.23 -5.07
C GLY A 239 12.79 -2.05 -3.70
N PHE A 240 11.79 -1.17 -3.64
CA PHE A 240 11.13 -0.76 -2.40
C PHE A 240 9.65 -1.13 -2.44
N TYR A 241 9.16 -1.67 -1.33
CA TYR A 241 7.74 -1.96 -1.13
C TYR A 241 7.18 -1.03 -0.06
N PHE A 242 6.15 -0.27 -0.44
CA PHE A 242 5.33 0.51 0.46
C PHE A 242 3.89 0.01 0.37
N ASN A 243 3.19 0.01 1.50
CA ASN A 243 1.77 -0.32 1.55
C ASN A 243 1.04 0.85 2.23
N ALA A 244 -0.04 1.30 1.61
CA ALA A 244 -0.86 2.39 2.14
C ALA A 244 -1.94 1.93 3.14
N SER A 245 -2.20 0.62 3.24
CA SER A 245 -3.20 0.04 4.14
C SER A 245 -2.64 -0.27 5.53
N LYS A 246 -3.38 0.04 6.59
CA LYS A 246 -2.99 -0.29 7.98
C LYS A 246 -3.06 -1.78 8.32
N ASN A 247 -3.95 -2.51 7.66
CA ASN A 247 -4.30 -3.89 8.06
C ASN A 247 -3.76 -4.94 7.08
N ASP A 248 -2.80 -4.56 6.24
CA ASP A 248 -2.21 -5.42 5.22
C ASP A 248 -0.71 -5.63 5.46
N LEU A 249 -0.06 -6.36 4.56
CA LEU A 249 1.38 -6.60 4.56
C LEU A 249 2.17 -5.30 4.37
N GLY A 250 3.40 -5.28 4.87
CA GLY A 250 4.27 -4.12 4.78
C GLY A 250 4.40 -3.35 6.08
N SER A 251 5.28 -2.35 6.06
CA SER A 251 5.40 -1.42 7.18
C SER A 251 4.24 -0.45 7.18
N ASP A 252 3.81 -0.04 8.36
CA ASP A 252 2.83 1.02 8.58
C ASP A 252 3.36 2.41 8.17
N ASP A 253 4.62 2.55 7.76
CA ASP A 253 5.28 3.84 7.58
C ASP A 253 4.61 4.77 6.54
N LEU A 254 4.19 4.26 5.39
CA LEU A 254 3.42 5.03 4.40
C LEU A 254 2.00 5.36 4.89
N TYR A 255 1.31 4.40 5.49
CA TYR A 255 -0.01 4.64 6.09
C TYR A 255 0.06 5.74 7.16
N ARG A 256 1.07 5.70 8.04
CA ARG A 256 1.30 6.72 9.07
C ARG A 256 1.69 8.06 8.48
N LEU A 257 2.51 8.09 7.43
CA LEU A 257 2.78 9.32 6.69
C LEU A 257 1.47 9.95 6.20
N ALA A 258 0.56 9.15 5.62
CA ALA A 258 -0.70 9.64 5.12
C ALA A 258 -1.57 10.24 6.25
N ASP A 259 -1.68 9.56 7.39
CA ASP A 259 -2.36 10.10 8.59
C ASP A 259 -1.71 11.41 9.07
N PHE A 260 -0.37 11.46 9.16
CA PHE A 260 0.35 12.66 9.59
C PHE A 260 0.19 13.86 8.66
N VAL A 261 0.15 13.61 7.35
CA VAL A 261 -0.12 14.66 6.37
C VAL A 261 -1.56 15.14 6.52
N ASP A 262 -2.52 14.22 6.63
CA ASP A 262 -3.94 14.54 6.80
C ASP A 262 -4.18 15.44 8.02
N ASP A 263 -3.63 15.06 9.18
CA ASP A 263 -3.69 15.83 10.41
C ASP A 263 -3.14 17.25 10.23
N LYS A 264 -1.94 17.39 9.63
CA LYS A 264 -1.25 18.69 9.50
C LYS A 264 -1.84 19.58 8.38
N THR A 265 -2.51 18.98 7.39
CA THR A 265 -3.12 19.73 6.30
C THR A 265 -4.38 20.49 6.71
N SER A 266 -4.99 20.14 7.84
CA SER A 266 -6.18 20.82 8.36
C SER A 266 -5.94 22.28 8.79
N GLU A 267 -4.68 22.66 9.03
CA GLU A 267 -4.30 23.95 9.64
C GLU A 267 -3.58 24.92 8.69
N ASN A 268 -3.28 24.52 7.46
CA ASN A 268 -2.28 25.18 6.58
C ASN A 268 -2.76 25.43 5.14
N THR A 269 -2.05 26.28 4.40
CA THR A 269 -2.35 26.56 2.98
C THR A 269 -2.01 25.37 2.08
N VAL A 270 -2.70 25.22 0.95
CA VAL A 270 -2.52 24.11 0.01
C VAL A 270 -1.07 23.96 -0.47
N SER A 271 -0.38 25.08 -0.74
CA SER A 271 1.02 25.08 -1.18
C SER A 271 1.98 24.65 -0.06
N ALA A 272 1.75 25.10 1.18
CA ALA A 272 2.52 24.69 2.35
C ALA A 272 2.30 23.20 2.66
N ASN A 273 1.05 22.73 2.58
CA ASN A 273 0.68 21.32 2.71
C ASN A 273 1.39 20.44 1.69
N THR A 274 1.42 20.89 0.43
CA THR A 274 2.09 20.16 -0.65
C THR A 274 3.59 20.07 -0.43
N LEU A 275 4.23 21.15 0.03
CA LEU A 275 5.64 21.14 0.36
C LEU A 275 5.93 20.22 1.55
N PHE A 276 5.10 20.29 2.60
CA PHE A 276 5.22 19.42 3.77
C PHE A 276 5.08 17.94 3.39
N ALA A 277 4.03 17.58 2.66
CA ALA A 277 3.79 16.21 2.20
C ALA A 277 4.95 15.69 1.34
N LYS A 278 5.48 16.51 0.43
CA LYS A 278 6.67 16.16 -0.38
C LYS A 278 7.90 15.90 0.50
N ASN A 279 8.19 16.79 1.45
CA ASN A 279 9.34 16.64 2.34
C ASN A 279 9.21 15.39 3.21
N MET A 280 8.03 15.12 3.77
CA MET A 280 7.82 13.93 4.61
C MET A 280 7.87 12.64 3.79
N THR A 281 7.41 12.66 2.53
CA THR A 281 7.57 11.54 1.59
C THR A 281 9.05 11.29 1.26
N LEU A 282 9.84 12.35 1.07
CA LEU A 282 11.29 12.23 0.88
C LEU A 282 11.98 11.64 2.12
N LEU A 283 11.58 12.02 3.33
CA LEU A 283 12.09 11.43 4.58
C LEU A 283 11.71 9.95 4.72
N LEU A 284 10.49 9.57 4.35
CA LEU A 284 10.06 8.18 4.31
C LEU A 284 10.97 7.36 3.39
N PHE A 285 11.20 7.84 2.16
CA PHE A 285 12.08 7.17 1.22
C PHE A 285 13.55 7.13 1.71
N LEU A 286 14.04 8.22 2.28
CA LEU A 286 15.37 8.29 2.89
C LEU A 286 15.54 7.23 3.99
N SER A 287 14.50 7.02 4.81
CA SER A 287 14.52 6.00 5.86
C SER A 287 14.79 4.61 5.29
N ARG A 288 14.11 4.24 4.18
CA ARG A 288 14.33 2.97 3.49
C ARG A 288 15.73 2.86 2.90
N LEU A 289 16.24 3.95 2.32
CA LEU A 289 17.60 4.00 1.76
C LEU A 289 18.67 3.80 2.83
N LEU A 290 18.57 4.49 3.96
CA LEU A 290 19.51 4.36 5.07
C LEU A 290 19.54 2.93 5.63
N ILE A 291 18.37 2.29 5.78
CA ILE A 291 18.28 0.91 6.24
C ILE A 291 18.89 -0.06 5.22
N LEU A 292 18.60 0.12 3.93
CA LEU A 292 19.20 -0.71 2.88
C LEU A 292 20.73 -0.55 2.86
N ASN A 293 21.22 0.69 2.91
CA ASN A 293 22.65 0.97 2.92
C ASN A 293 23.35 0.37 4.15
N TYR A 294 22.70 0.39 5.32
CA TYR A 294 23.18 -0.32 6.50
C TYR A 294 23.32 -1.82 6.22
N CYS A 295 22.25 -2.46 5.73
CA CYS A 295 22.25 -3.90 5.45
C CYS A 295 23.36 -4.31 4.46
N LEU A 296 23.60 -3.48 3.44
CA LEU A 296 24.65 -3.72 2.45
C LEU A 296 26.07 -3.56 3.02
N ARG A 297 26.24 -2.91 4.16
CA ARG A 297 27.53 -2.76 4.85
C ARG A 297 27.79 -3.79 5.94
N VAL A 298 26.79 -4.58 6.33
CA VAL A 298 26.99 -5.68 7.28
C VAL A 298 28.01 -6.67 6.71
N PRO A 299 29.04 -7.07 7.48
CA PRO A 299 30.03 -8.04 7.02
C PRO A 299 29.37 -9.34 6.56
N GLY A 300 29.74 -9.79 5.36
CA GLY A 300 29.20 -11.00 4.77
C GLY A 300 27.79 -10.89 4.19
N CYS A 301 27.26 -9.68 4.01
CA CYS A 301 25.92 -9.49 3.45
C CYS A 301 25.69 -10.26 2.15
N ARG A 302 26.67 -10.30 1.24
CA ARG A 302 26.56 -10.98 -0.06
C ARG A 302 26.24 -12.48 0.03
N GLN A 303 26.60 -13.15 1.13
CA GLN A 303 26.36 -14.59 1.23
C GLN A 303 24.89 -14.93 1.47
N THR A 304 24.11 -14.04 2.07
CA THR A 304 22.71 -14.36 2.40
C THR A 304 21.72 -13.27 2.01
N PHE A 305 22.10 -11.99 2.04
CA PHE A 305 21.22 -10.85 1.81
C PHE A 305 20.96 -10.57 0.33
N SER A 306 19.92 -11.22 -0.20
CA SER A 306 19.43 -11.04 -1.57
C SER A 306 18.30 -10.02 -1.69
N SER A 307 17.93 -9.65 -2.91
CA SER A 307 16.70 -8.89 -3.22
C SER A 307 15.45 -9.53 -2.61
N ALA A 308 15.35 -10.86 -2.58
CA ALA A 308 14.25 -11.57 -1.94
C ALA A 308 14.22 -11.35 -0.42
N ARG A 309 15.37 -11.41 0.28
CA ARG A 309 15.44 -11.08 1.71
C ARG A 309 15.12 -9.62 1.96
N TRP A 310 15.54 -8.72 1.08
CA TRP A 310 15.18 -7.31 1.17
C TRP A 310 13.68 -7.07 0.97
N ALA A 311 13.05 -7.73 0.01
CA ALA A 311 11.60 -7.68 -0.19
C ALA A 311 10.84 -8.21 1.03
N LEU A 312 11.22 -9.38 1.55
CA LEU A 312 10.59 -9.99 2.71
C LEU A 312 10.72 -9.15 3.98
N LEU A 313 11.86 -8.49 4.19
CA LEU A 313 12.04 -7.57 5.31
C LEU A 313 10.98 -6.45 5.26
N GLN A 314 10.74 -5.89 4.07
CA GLN A 314 9.79 -4.79 3.85
C GLN A 314 8.33 -5.21 3.93
N VAL A 315 8.00 -6.41 3.47
CA VAL A 315 6.62 -6.93 3.36
C VAL A 315 6.16 -7.61 4.65
N CYS A 316 7.08 -8.16 5.44
CA CYS A 316 6.76 -8.91 6.66
C CYS A 316 7.30 -8.27 7.95
N PRO A 317 7.22 -6.94 8.18
CA PRO A 317 7.81 -6.34 9.37
C PRO A 317 7.17 -6.85 10.66
N ASN A 318 5.90 -7.26 10.63
CA ASN A 318 5.19 -7.87 11.77
C ASN A 318 5.72 -9.25 12.17
N MET A 319 6.31 -10.01 11.24
CA MET A 319 7.04 -11.24 11.59
C MET A 319 8.39 -10.96 12.24
N PHE A 320 8.94 -9.80 11.93
CA PHE A 320 10.27 -9.38 12.33
C PHE A 320 10.14 -8.20 13.29
N LYS A 321 10.86 -7.14 12.98
CA LYS A 321 10.77 -5.85 13.65
C LYS A 321 10.56 -4.79 12.60
N ASP A 322 9.56 -3.93 12.80
CA ASP A 322 9.32 -2.79 11.92
C ASP A 322 10.36 -1.68 12.12
N VAL A 323 11.58 -1.95 11.64
CA VAL A 323 12.71 -1.02 11.65
C VAL A 323 12.44 0.20 10.77
N PHE A 324 11.57 0.06 9.77
CA PHE A 324 11.25 1.11 8.81
C PHE A 324 10.41 2.20 9.46
N LEU A 325 9.28 1.81 10.07
CA LEU A 325 8.49 2.72 10.88
C LEU A 325 9.31 3.30 12.03
N GLY A 326 10.17 2.49 12.65
CA GLY A 326 11.05 2.91 13.74
C GLY A 326 11.99 4.06 13.36
N LEU A 327 12.67 3.96 12.20
CA LEU A 327 13.55 5.02 11.70
C LEU A 327 12.73 6.21 11.19
N PHE A 328 11.71 5.95 10.39
CA PHE A 328 10.87 6.99 9.80
C PHE A 328 10.25 7.89 10.87
N ARG A 329 9.67 7.32 11.94
CA ARG A 329 9.12 8.10 13.05
C ARG A 329 10.16 8.99 13.73
N LYS A 330 11.37 8.48 13.96
CA LYS A 330 12.45 9.29 14.58
C LYS A 330 12.85 10.46 13.71
N LEU A 331 12.97 10.25 12.40
CA LEU A 331 13.26 11.32 11.45
C LEU A 331 12.08 12.30 11.37
N TYR A 332 10.86 11.81 11.22
CA TYR A 332 9.65 12.62 11.18
C TYR A 332 9.52 13.51 12.42
N ASP A 333 9.60 12.96 13.62
CA ASP A 333 9.43 13.71 14.87
C ASP A 333 10.46 14.83 15.06
N GLN A 334 11.67 14.66 14.54
CA GLN A 334 12.72 15.68 14.61
C GLN A 334 12.58 16.76 13.54
N MET A 335 11.93 16.45 12.43
CA MET A 335 11.91 17.29 11.22
C MET A 335 10.55 17.93 10.95
N LYS A 336 9.46 17.42 11.53
CA LYS A 336 8.08 17.86 11.22
C LYS A 336 7.80 19.33 11.53
N GLU A 337 8.49 19.92 12.49
CA GLU A 337 8.34 21.35 12.85
C GLU A 337 9.40 22.26 12.20
N ARG A 338 10.34 21.68 11.44
CA ARG A 338 11.38 22.46 10.78
C ARG A 338 10.90 22.96 9.42
N THR A 339 11.29 24.18 9.07
CA THR A 339 11.09 24.71 7.71
C THR A 339 12.21 24.20 6.83
N ILE A 340 11.99 23.05 6.18
CA ILE A 340 12.99 22.42 5.31
C ILE A 340 12.75 22.85 3.86
N LEU A 341 13.76 23.47 3.25
CA LEU A 341 13.76 23.69 1.80
C LEU A 341 13.77 22.34 1.08
N GLY A 342 12.75 22.06 0.26
CA GLY A 342 12.60 20.76 -0.39
C GLY A 342 13.79 20.37 -1.27
N SER A 343 14.52 21.34 -1.83
CA SER A 343 15.75 21.10 -2.61
C SER A 343 16.89 20.51 -1.78
N VAL A 344 17.04 20.95 -0.52
CA VAL A 344 18.08 20.46 0.41
C VAL A 344 17.84 18.99 0.72
N LEU A 345 16.62 18.65 1.14
CA LEU A 345 16.27 17.26 1.46
C LEU A 345 16.31 16.37 0.21
N ALA A 346 15.84 16.85 -0.94
CA ALA A 346 15.93 16.10 -2.19
C ALA A 346 17.38 15.80 -2.60
N SER A 347 18.33 16.71 -2.32
CA SER A 347 19.76 16.47 -2.53
C SER A 347 20.29 15.37 -1.61
N ILE A 348 19.93 15.40 -0.32
CA ILE A 348 20.36 14.36 0.63
C ILE A 348 19.83 12.98 0.20
N VAL A 349 18.55 12.90 -0.19
CA VAL A 349 17.93 11.67 -0.70
C VAL A 349 18.63 11.17 -1.96
N ARG A 350 18.96 12.08 -2.89
CA ARG A 350 19.66 11.73 -4.13
C ARG A 350 21.04 11.17 -3.86
N ASP A 351 21.81 11.81 -2.97
CA ASP A 351 23.16 11.35 -2.61
C ASP A 351 23.12 9.96 -1.97
N GLU A 352 22.17 9.72 -1.07
CA GLU A 352 21.99 8.41 -0.44
C GLU A 352 21.52 7.35 -1.45
N PHE A 353 20.62 7.71 -2.37
CA PHE A 353 20.18 6.84 -3.45
C PHE A 353 21.33 6.43 -4.38
N VAL A 354 22.20 7.38 -4.76
CA VAL A 354 23.40 7.09 -5.54
C VAL A 354 24.33 6.15 -4.76
N SER A 355 24.59 6.42 -3.48
CA SER A 355 25.43 5.58 -2.63
C SER A 355 24.92 4.13 -2.55
N VAL A 356 23.60 3.94 -2.39
CA VAL A 356 22.98 2.61 -2.39
C VAL A 356 23.19 1.89 -3.72
N ARG A 357 22.97 2.57 -4.85
CA ARG A 357 23.15 1.96 -6.19
C ARG A 357 24.60 1.58 -6.45
N GLU A 358 25.54 2.44 -6.10
CA GLU A 358 26.97 2.16 -6.22
C GLU A 358 27.37 0.97 -5.36
N THR A 359 26.87 0.89 -4.13
CA THR A 359 27.14 -0.22 -3.22
C THR A 359 26.56 -1.54 -3.76
N LEU A 360 25.33 -1.52 -4.28
CA LEU A 360 24.72 -2.70 -4.93
C LEU A 360 25.51 -3.17 -6.15
N ALA A 361 25.95 -2.24 -7.01
CA ALA A 361 26.76 -2.56 -8.18
C ALA A 361 28.15 -3.10 -7.79
N ALA A 362 28.77 -2.55 -6.75
CA ALA A 362 30.05 -3.01 -6.22
C ALA A 362 29.97 -4.42 -5.59
N HIS A 363 28.80 -4.77 -5.05
CA HIS A 363 28.53 -6.11 -4.52
C HIS A 363 28.22 -7.14 -5.60
N ASP A 364 28.13 -6.78 -6.88
CA ASP A 364 28.03 -7.71 -8.02
C ASP A 364 26.97 -8.81 -7.77
N TYR A 365 25.76 -8.37 -7.39
CA TYR A 365 24.60 -9.27 -7.27
C TYR A 365 24.14 -9.70 -8.67
N PRO A 366 23.72 -10.96 -8.87
CA PRO A 366 23.40 -11.49 -10.21
C PRO A 366 22.27 -10.75 -10.92
N ASN A 367 21.40 -10.07 -10.18
CA ASN A 367 20.26 -9.32 -10.68
C ASN A 367 20.40 -7.80 -10.53
N PHE A 368 21.62 -7.29 -10.41
CA PHE A 368 21.87 -5.85 -10.33
C PHE A 368 23.16 -5.43 -11.03
N SER A 369 23.06 -4.36 -11.83
CA SER A 369 24.15 -3.72 -12.57
C SER A 369 24.04 -2.19 -12.49
N SER A 370 25.03 -1.45 -13.00
CA SER A 370 24.99 0.03 -13.06
C SER A 370 23.76 0.57 -13.81
N GLU A 371 23.28 -0.17 -14.80
CA GLU A 371 22.11 0.17 -15.62
C GLU A 371 20.79 -0.30 -14.99
N SER A 372 20.86 -1.14 -13.96
CA SER A 372 19.67 -1.66 -13.30
C SER A 372 18.90 -0.55 -12.58
N LYS A 373 17.58 -0.57 -12.75
CA LYS A 373 16.65 0.35 -12.09
C LYS A 373 16.19 -0.25 -10.77
N LEU A 374 16.17 0.57 -9.71
CA LEU A 374 15.49 0.20 -8.47
C LEU A 374 13.98 0.39 -8.65
N ARG A 375 13.21 -0.67 -8.42
CA ARG A 375 11.75 -0.64 -8.57
C ARG A 375 11.09 -0.04 -7.33
N LEU A 376 9.95 0.61 -7.52
CA LEU A 376 9.12 1.14 -6.44
C LEU A 376 7.73 0.55 -6.58
N VAL A 377 7.27 -0.14 -5.55
CA VAL A 377 5.91 -0.66 -5.45
C VAL A 377 5.18 0.12 -4.37
N VAL A 378 4.00 0.64 -4.71
CA VAL A 378 3.05 1.20 -3.75
C VAL A 378 1.79 0.37 -3.82
N ASP A 379 1.60 -0.49 -2.83
CA ASP A 379 0.43 -1.36 -2.71
C ASP A 379 -0.70 -0.62 -2.00
N GLU A 380 -1.93 -1.02 -2.32
CA GLU A 380 -3.17 -0.37 -1.82
C GLU A 380 -3.19 1.16 -2.02
N ALA A 381 -2.51 1.66 -3.07
CA ALA A 381 -2.29 3.08 -3.32
C ALA A 381 -3.57 3.91 -3.43
N GLN A 382 -4.70 3.29 -3.77
CA GLN A 382 -6.00 3.95 -3.82
C GLN A 382 -6.42 4.55 -2.46
N ILE A 383 -5.95 4.00 -1.34
CA ILE A 383 -6.24 4.52 0.01
C ILE A 383 -5.68 5.95 0.18
N LEU A 384 -4.54 6.25 -0.47
CA LEU A 384 -3.95 7.59 -0.41
C LEU A 384 -4.83 8.65 -1.08
N SER A 385 -5.67 8.25 -2.04
CA SER A 385 -6.56 9.20 -2.74
C SER A 385 -7.73 9.68 -1.89
N ASP A 386 -8.09 8.91 -0.86
CA ASP A 386 -9.16 9.29 0.08
C ASP A 386 -8.66 10.27 1.15
N LYS A 387 -7.34 10.49 1.25
CA LYS A 387 -6.71 11.38 2.22
C LYS A 387 -6.56 12.80 1.65
N SER A 388 -7.02 13.78 2.41
CA SER A 388 -6.82 15.22 2.11
C SER A 388 -7.15 15.66 0.67
N PRO A 389 -8.32 15.31 0.10
CA PRO A 389 -8.60 15.37 -1.35
C PRO A 389 -8.54 16.79 -1.96
N THR A 390 -8.72 17.83 -1.14
CA THR A 390 -8.68 19.23 -1.56
C THR A 390 -7.54 20.03 -0.94
N SER A 391 -6.68 19.38 -0.15
CA SER A 391 -5.68 20.07 0.67
C SER A 391 -4.27 20.04 0.07
N LEU A 392 -4.10 19.35 -1.07
CA LEU A 392 -2.83 19.20 -1.79
C LEU A 392 -2.96 19.68 -3.25
N GLU A 393 -1.89 20.25 -3.78
CA GLU A 393 -1.77 20.65 -5.18
C GLU A 393 -1.18 19.52 -6.02
N SER A 394 -1.79 19.25 -7.17
CA SER A 394 -1.15 18.41 -8.18
C SER A 394 -0.03 19.18 -8.87
N SER A 395 1.15 18.55 -8.98
CA SER A 395 2.24 19.07 -9.83
C SER A 395 2.03 18.79 -11.32
N SER A 396 0.96 18.10 -11.71
CA SER A 396 0.66 17.85 -13.12
C SER A 396 0.08 19.10 -13.78
N THR A 397 0.87 19.76 -14.62
CA THR A 397 0.39 20.81 -15.54
C THR A 397 -0.44 20.24 -16.70
N GLN A 398 -0.47 18.92 -16.89
CA GLN A 398 -1.17 18.26 -17.97
C GLN A 398 -2.63 17.98 -17.63
N ARG A 399 -3.54 18.61 -18.40
CA ARG A 399 -4.94 18.18 -18.57
C ARG A 399 -5.07 16.82 -19.30
N ASN A 400 -3.95 16.19 -19.67
CA ASN A 400 -3.95 14.91 -20.36
C ASN A 400 -4.04 13.79 -19.32
N LEU A 401 -5.14 13.04 -19.40
CA LEU A 401 -5.36 11.80 -18.65
C LEU A 401 -4.11 10.92 -18.75
N ARG A 402 -3.57 10.47 -17.61
CA ARG A 402 -2.54 9.42 -17.63
C ARG A 402 -3.15 8.19 -18.31
N PRO A 403 -2.50 7.59 -19.31
CA PRO A 403 -3.03 6.40 -19.95
C PRO A 403 -3.12 5.29 -18.91
N MET A 404 -4.33 4.99 -18.44
CA MET A 404 -4.60 3.73 -17.77
C MET A 404 -4.51 2.66 -18.84
N TYR A 405 -3.43 1.88 -18.81
CA TYR A 405 -3.32 0.69 -19.65
C TYR A 405 -4.33 -0.34 -19.13
N VAL A 406 -5.53 -0.31 -19.69
CA VAL A 406 -6.48 -1.42 -19.64
C VAL A 406 -6.20 -2.25 -20.88
N LYS A 407 -5.38 -3.29 -20.75
CA LYS A 407 -5.34 -4.33 -21.77
C LYS A 407 -6.58 -5.19 -21.55
N CYS A 408 -7.60 -5.01 -22.40
CA CYS A 408 -8.73 -5.93 -22.50
C CYS A 408 -8.28 -7.22 -23.16
#